data_AF-A0A955NPE2-F1
#
_entry.id   AF-A0A955NPE2-F1
#
_cell.length_a   1.000
_cell.length_b   1.000
_cell.length_c   1.000
_cell.angle_alpha   90.00
_cell.angle_beta   90.00
_cell.angle_gamma   90.00
#
_symmetry.space_group_name_H-M   'P 1'
#
loop_
_entity.id
_entity.type
_entity.pdbx_description
1 polymer ?
#
loop_
_entity_poly.entity_id
_entity_poly.type
_entity_poly.pdbx_seq_one_letter_code
_entity_poly.pdbx_strand_id
1 'polypeptide(L)'
;AYGATGKEEHRQSAKESMHAMYLLQNSTGIPGLPARSIVPAAVGEPRREASQKSRRMNNKEKWRPTPDGEFYWWTDTSNDEIDGHFLALYSYWRHIAQHDPEELELIRKQTRALMDYIIDHDYRLLDWDGEPTTWGHWNPQELNHDPEHYLENGLGSLQLLSFLKTSYAITGDPKYQEHYRKLIVDHGYLDNLLLEKKVFPDEQNHSDDQLGYVAWYPLLQLEWDPEIRTALRKAVRRHYKIIQPARGSFFCFASATIDPGYVDLADAAKNLRLIPTDRRMWRVVNSRRADIHFDPRSNRFGRPVLDSLLPEDERSWDRWNDDPYLPDGGGPGGASPAGTTDPDIEPPARIEYPDGAHEEDGGSWLLGYWMGRYHGFITKPKGTE
;
A
#
# COMPACT_ATOMS: atom_id res chain seq x y z
N ALA A 1 8.55 14.53 -1.47
CA ALA A 1 8.75 15.95 -1.81
C ALA A 1 10.00 16.56 -1.16
N TYR A 2 10.06 16.65 0.19
CA TYR A 2 11.19 17.28 0.91
C TYR A 2 12.57 16.77 0.48
N GLY A 3 12.77 15.44 0.45
CA GLY A 3 14.06 14.86 0.02
C GLY A 3 14.51 15.26 -1.39
N ALA A 4 13.60 15.63 -2.29
CA ALA A 4 13.90 16.03 -3.66
C ALA A 4 14.16 17.52 -3.85
N THR A 5 13.74 18.37 -2.89
CA THR A 5 13.74 19.83 -3.07
C THR A 5 14.36 20.61 -1.91
N GLY A 6 14.48 20.01 -0.73
CA GLY A 6 14.97 20.66 0.49
C GLY A 6 14.09 21.77 1.03
N LYS A 7 12.89 21.99 0.49
CA LYS A 7 12.03 23.11 0.90
C LYS A 7 11.30 22.83 2.22
N GLU A 8 11.33 23.80 3.13
CA GLU A 8 10.74 23.66 4.46
C GLU A 8 9.22 23.43 4.45
N GLU A 9 8.49 23.99 3.48
CA GLU A 9 7.04 23.75 3.31
C GLU A 9 6.70 22.25 3.22
N HIS A 10 7.54 21.47 2.53
CA HIS A 10 7.35 20.02 2.42
C HIS A 10 7.80 19.28 3.66
N ARG A 11 8.78 19.81 4.41
CA ARG A 11 9.17 19.24 5.71
C ARG A 11 8.01 19.38 6.68
N GLN A 12 7.42 20.58 6.78
CA GLN A 12 6.31 20.84 7.68
C GLN A 12 5.07 20.01 7.33
N SER A 13 4.71 19.92 6.04
CA SER A 13 3.61 19.06 5.60
C SER A 13 3.86 17.58 5.94
N ALA A 14 5.09 17.08 5.76
CA ALA A 14 5.43 15.71 6.13
C ALA A 14 5.40 15.47 7.66
N LYS A 15 5.78 16.48 8.47
CA LYS A 15 5.64 16.41 9.93
C LYS A 15 4.17 16.30 10.33
N GLU A 16 3.31 17.15 9.78
CA GLU A 16 1.87 17.12 10.04
C GLU A 16 1.27 15.75 9.68
N SER A 17 1.55 15.22 8.48
CA SER A 17 1.07 13.89 8.08
C SER A 17 1.58 12.78 8.99
N MET A 18 2.86 12.82 9.41
CA MET A 18 3.39 11.78 10.28
C MET A 18 2.78 11.85 11.70
N HIS A 19 2.51 13.04 12.22
CA HIS A 19 1.81 13.18 13.50
C HIS A 19 0.35 12.70 13.41
N ALA A 20 -0.31 12.84 12.25
CA ALA A 20 -1.60 12.22 12.01
C ALA A 20 -1.53 10.67 12.00
N MET A 21 -0.45 10.10 11.45
CA MET A 21 -0.21 8.64 11.56
C MET A 21 -0.02 8.20 13.01
N TYR A 22 0.74 8.97 13.81
CA TYR A 22 0.89 8.67 15.24
C TYR A 22 -0.42 8.79 16.00
N LEU A 23 -1.31 9.70 15.61
CA LEU A 23 -2.66 9.79 16.17
C LEU A 23 -3.42 8.48 15.93
N LEU A 24 -3.44 7.96 14.69
CA LEU A 24 -4.05 6.65 14.38
C LEU A 24 -3.47 5.53 15.25
N GLN A 25 -2.14 5.50 15.42
CA GLN A 25 -1.47 4.50 16.23
C GLN A 25 -1.83 4.58 17.72
N ASN A 26 -2.05 5.78 18.24
CA ASN A 26 -2.35 5.99 19.65
C ASN A 26 -3.85 5.87 19.98
N SER A 27 -4.75 6.09 19.01
CA SER A 27 -6.19 6.17 19.25
C SER A 27 -6.81 4.88 19.81
N THR A 28 -6.25 3.70 19.49
CA THR A 28 -6.80 2.42 19.96
C THR A 28 -6.65 2.23 21.48
N GLY A 29 -5.69 2.92 22.11
CA GLY A 29 -5.28 2.67 23.49
C GLY A 29 -4.47 1.39 23.68
N ILE A 30 -4.24 0.60 22.62
CA ILE A 30 -3.48 -0.65 22.66
C ILE A 30 -2.10 -0.38 22.02
N PRO A 31 -1.00 -0.40 22.81
CA PRO A 31 0.32 -0.12 22.26
C PRO A 31 0.68 -1.09 21.13
N GLY A 32 0.92 -0.54 19.94
CA GLY A 32 1.32 -1.30 18.76
C GLY A 32 0.19 -1.75 17.84
N LEU A 33 -1.08 -1.51 18.20
CA LEU A 33 -2.22 -1.72 17.31
C LEU A 33 -2.70 -0.36 16.77
N PRO A 34 -2.42 -0.03 15.50
CA PRO A 34 -2.94 1.18 14.90
C PRO A 34 -4.40 1.05 14.51
N ALA A 35 -5.16 2.14 14.67
CA ALA A 35 -6.52 2.23 14.18
C ALA A 35 -6.52 2.28 12.64
N ARG A 36 -7.46 1.56 12.01
CA ARG A 36 -7.66 1.64 10.55
C ARG A 36 -8.14 3.02 10.11
N SER A 37 -8.96 3.66 10.94
CA SER A 37 -9.49 5.00 10.71
C SER A 37 -9.99 5.56 12.03
N ILE A 38 -10.09 6.89 12.12
CA ILE A 38 -10.69 7.58 13.27
C ILE A 38 -11.68 8.65 12.81
N VAL A 39 -12.69 8.90 13.63
CA VAL A 39 -13.61 10.02 13.47
C VAL A 39 -13.80 10.75 14.80
N PRO A 40 -13.94 12.08 14.82
CA PRO A 40 -14.23 12.80 16.06
C PRO A 40 -15.53 12.33 16.70
N ALA A 41 -15.57 12.11 18.00
CA ALA A 41 -16.79 11.67 18.70
C ALA A 41 -17.96 12.67 18.54
N ALA A 42 -17.64 13.95 18.28
CA ALA A 42 -18.60 15.02 18.02
C ALA A 42 -19.48 14.78 16.77
N VAL A 43 -19.02 13.98 15.79
CA VAL A 43 -19.84 13.63 14.61
C VAL A 43 -20.80 12.46 14.88
N GLY A 44 -20.75 11.87 16.08
CA GLY A 44 -21.48 10.66 16.45
C GLY A 44 -20.79 9.39 15.93
N GLU A 45 -21.22 8.23 16.45
CA GLU A 45 -20.75 6.94 15.94
C GLU A 45 -21.15 6.80 14.46
N PRO A 46 -20.19 6.61 13.52
CA PRO A 46 -20.54 6.50 12.11
C PRO A 46 -21.31 5.21 11.88
N ARG A 47 -22.59 5.35 11.53
CA ARG A 47 -23.40 4.22 11.08
C ARG A 47 -23.04 3.94 9.63
N ARG A 48 -22.28 2.88 9.35
CA ARG A 48 -22.32 2.28 8.01
C ARG A 48 -23.60 1.47 7.92
N GLU A 49 -24.46 1.76 6.96
CA GLU A 49 -25.63 0.91 6.71
C GLU A 49 -25.12 -0.47 6.29
N ALA A 50 -25.44 -1.47 7.11
CA ALA A 50 -25.15 -2.86 6.88
C ALA A 50 -25.75 -3.30 5.52
N SER A 51 -24.92 -3.56 4.52
CA SER A 51 -25.34 -4.25 3.29
C SER A 51 -25.99 -5.60 3.63
N GLN A 52 -26.77 -6.16 2.71
CA GLN A 52 -27.53 -7.40 2.97
C GLN A 52 -26.68 -8.65 3.30
N LYS A 53 -25.40 -8.71 2.91
CA LYS A 53 -24.49 -9.83 3.27
C LYS A 53 -23.71 -9.59 4.57
N SER A 54 -23.55 -8.34 5.02
CA SER A 54 -22.99 -7.97 6.33
C SER A 54 -23.82 -8.44 7.54
N ARG A 55 -24.94 -9.13 7.32
CA ARG A 55 -25.67 -9.89 8.34
C ARG A 55 -25.06 -11.26 8.64
N ARG A 56 -24.17 -11.80 7.79
CA ARG A 56 -23.49 -13.10 7.98
C ARG A 56 -22.16 -13.00 8.71
N MET A 57 -21.44 -11.90 8.54
CA MET A 57 -20.32 -11.51 9.41
C MET A 57 -20.87 -10.60 10.50
N ASN A 58 -20.49 -10.77 11.77
CA ASN A 58 -21.11 -10.12 12.94
C ASN A 58 -20.83 -8.58 12.97
N ASN A 59 -21.40 -7.81 12.04
CA ASN A 59 -21.01 -6.43 11.70
C ASN A 59 -21.58 -5.35 12.65
N LYS A 60 -21.78 -5.66 13.93
CA LYS A 60 -22.45 -4.75 14.88
C LYS A 60 -21.51 -3.86 15.71
N GLU A 61 -20.20 -4.08 15.73
CA GLU A 61 -19.29 -3.32 16.60
C GLU A 61 -17.91 -3.03 15.94
N LYS A 62 -17.90 -2.49 14.70
CA LYS A 62 -16.64 -2.13 14.03
C LYS A 62 -16.02 -0.82 14.50
N TRP A 63 -16.83 0.10 15.04
CA TRP A 63 -16.34 1.33 15.66
C TRP A 63 -16.23 1.16 17.18
N ARG A 64 -15.11 1.62 17.74
CA ARG A 64 -14.83 1.59 19.17
C ARG A 64 -14.51 2.99 19.66
N PRO A 65 -15.02 3.44 20.82
CA PRO A 65 -14.59 4.71 21.39
C PRO A 65 -13.10 4.62 21.77
N THR A 66 -12.37 5.71 21.61
CA THR A 66 -11.02 5.85 22.17
C THR A 66 -11.09 5.92 23.70
N PRO A 67 -10.01 5.58 24.44
CA PRO A 67 -10.03 5.59 25.91
C PRO A 67 -10.38 6.94 26.54
N ASP A 68 -10.02 8.04 25.87
CA ASP A 68 -10.34 9.41 26.26
C ASP A 68 -11.72 9.88 25.78
N GLY A 69 -12.39 9.12 24.91
CA GLY A 69 -13.68 9.44 24.33
C GLY A 69 -13.65 10.56 23.27
N GLU A 70 -12.47 10.99 22.81
CA GLU A 70 -12.36 12.06 21.81
C GLU A 70 -12.71 11.59 20.39
N PHE A 71 -12.50 10.31 20.08
CA PHE A 71 -12.75 9.72 18.76
C PHE A 71 -13.50 8.38 18.85
N TYR A 72 -14.06 7.96 17.71
CA TYR A 72 -14.27 6.54 17.43
C TYR A 72 -13.19 6.07 16.47
N TRP A 73 -12.71 4.85 16.67
CA TRP A 73 -11.71 4.20 15.82
C TRP A 73 -12.26 2.91 15.19
N TRP A 74 -11.83 2.62 13.96
CA TRP A 74 -12.28 1.47 13.18
C TRP A 74 -11.35 0.26 13.41
N THR A 75 -11.95 -0.86 13.80
CA THR A 75 -11.31 -2.17 14.11
C THR A 75 -10.93 -2.96 12.86
N ASP A 76 -10.28 -4.12 13.00
CA ASP A 76 -9.88 -4.98 11.87
C ASP A 76 -8.94 -4.23 10.89
N THR A 77 -7.82 -3.76 11.44
CA THR A 77 -6.74 -3.11 10.69
C THR A 77 -6.12 -4.11 9.72
N SER A 78 -6.15 -3.73 8.44
CA SER A 78 -5.69 -4.56 7.34
C SER A 78 -4.18 -4.46 7.13
N ASN A 79 -3.57 -5.43 6.45
CA ASN A 79 -2.12 -5.48 6.23
C ASN A 79 -1.62 -4.34 5.32
N ASP A 80 -2.43 -3.90 4.36
CA ASP A 80 -2.16 -2.77 3.47
C ASP A 80 -1.98 -1.44 4.23
N GLU A 81 -2.70 -1.27 5.33
CA GLU A 81 -2.49 -0.13 6.23
C GLU A 81 -1.09 -0.20 6.87
N ILE A 82 -0.67 -1.37 7.33
CA ILE A 82 0.64 -1.58 7.97
C ILE A 82 1.79 -1.38 6.96
N ASP A 83 1.62 -1.87 5.73
CA ASP A 83 2.52 -1.61 4.62
C ASP A 83 2.72 -0.11 4.37
N GLY A 84 1.62 0.64 4.30
CA GLY A 84 1.62 2.10 4.19
C GLY A 84 2.35 2.77 5.36
N HIS A 85 2.10 2.31 6.59
CA HIS A 85 2.80 2.80 7.77
C HIS A 85 4.31 2.60 7.64
N PHE A 86 4.79 1.41 7.26
CA PHE A 86 6.22 1.16 7.17
C PHE A 86 6.90 1.94 6.03
N LEU A 87 6.24 2.15 4.89
CA LEU A 87 6.74 3.07 3.86
C LEU A 87 6.83 4.52 4.39
N ALA A 88 5.83 4.98 5.13
CA ALA A 88 5.78 6.32 5.70
C ALA A 88 6.86 6.50 6.78
N LEU A 89 6.98 5.55 7.72
CA LEU A 89 8.00 5.51 8.77
C LEU A 89 9.41 5.54 8.14
N TYR A 90 9.68 4.67 7.17
CA TYR A 90 10.96 4.68 6.45
C TYR A 90 11.25 6.05 5.82
N SER A 91 10.30 6.58 5.03
CA SER A 91 10.48 7.81 4.26
C SER A 91 10.69 9.02 5.19
N TYR A 92 9.92 9.10 6.28
CA TYR A 92 10.01 10.17 7.25
C TYR A 92 11.32 10.10 8.05
N TRP A 93 11.71 8.91 8.50
CA TRP A 93 13.01 8.72 9.15
C TRP A 93 14.17 9.07 8.22
N ARG A 94 14.11 8.61 6.97
CA ARG A 94 15.17 8.78 5.96
C ARG A 94 15.47 10.25 5.67
N HIS A 95 14.45 11.09 5.69
CA HIS A 95 14.56 12.47 5.21
C HIS A 95 14.40 13.53 6.29
N ILE A 96 13.73 13.23 7.41
CA ILE A 96 13.36 14.23 8.41
C ILE A 96 13.81 13.76 9.80
N ALA A 97 13.25 12.66 10.32
CA ALA A 97 13.39 12.34 11.73
C ALA A 97 14.84 12.07 12.16
N GLN A 98 15.65 11.41 11.34
CA GLN A 98 17.06 11.15 11.71
C GLN A 98 17.93 12.41 11.88
N HIS A 99 17.43 13.57 11.43
CA HIS A 99 18.11 14.86 11.53
C HIS A 99 17.45 15.79 12.56
N ASP A 100 16.46 15.29 13.32
CA ASP A 100 15.68 16.06 14.29
C ASP A 100 15.49 15.19 15.55
N PRO A 101 16.20 15.50 16.67
CA PRO A 101 16.19 14.65 17.86
C PRO A 101 14.81 14.35 18.45
N GLU A 102 13.89 15.30 18.41
CA GLU A 102 12.54 15.13 18.95
C GLU A 102 11.72 14.18 18.08
N GLU A 103 11.76 14.38 16.76
CA GLU A 103 11.11 13.49 15.80
C GLU A 103 11.72 12.10 15.79
N LEU A 104 13.04 12.00 15.97
CA LEU A 104 13.77 10.72 16.04
C LEU A 104 13.29 9.89 17.22
N GLU A 105 13.13 10.51 18.39
CA GLU A 105 12.66 9.81 19.58
C GLU A 105 11.21 9.32 19.40
N LEU A 106 10.34 10.17 18.84
CA LEU A 106 8.95 9.83 18.61
C LEU A 106 8.80 8.68 17.60
N ILE A 107 9.49 8.75 16.45
CA ILE A 107 9.41 7.68 15.44
C ILE A 107 9.97 6.36 15.98
N ARG A 108 11.03 6.39 16.80
CA ARG A 108 11.58 5.19 17.43
C ARG A 108 10.58 4.55 18.36
N LYS A 109 9.93 5.33 19.21
CA LYS A 109 8.88 4.84 20.11
C LYS A 109 7.76 4.17 19.33
N GLN A 110 7.24 4.84 18.30
CA GLN A 110 6.10 4.35 17.52
C GLN A 110 6.44 3.10 16.70
N THR A 111 7.63 3.09 16.07
CA THR A 111 8.12 1.92 15.33
C THR A 111 8.30 0.71 16.25
N ARG A 112 8.90 0.90 17.44
CA ARG A 112 9.07 -0.17 18.43
C ARG A 112 7.73 -0.74 18.88
N ALA A 113 6.78 0.13 19.25
CA ALA A 113 5.47 -0.31 19.73
C ALA A 113 4.78 -1.22 18.70
N LEU A 114 4.74 -0.83 17.42
CA LEU A 114 4.12 -1.61 16.35
C LEU A 114 4.87 -2.93 16.07
N MET A 115 6.19 -2.84 15.84
CA MET A 115 6.95 -4.03 15.44
C MET A 115 7.08 -5.05 16.57
N ASP A 116 7.22 -4.59 17.82
CA ASP A 116 7.26 -5.48 18.98
C ASP A 116 5.91 -6.17 19.17
N TYR A 117 4.80 -5.45 19.00
CA TYR A 117 3.46 -6.05 19.03
C TYR A 117 3.32 -7.17 18.00
N ILE A 118 3.76 -6.96 16.76
CA ILE A 118 3.72 -8.00 15.72
C ILE A 118 4.60 -9.20 16.11
N ILE A 119 5.83 -8.97 16.60
CA ILE A 119 6.75 -10.05 16.99
C ILE A 119 6.20 -10.86 18.16
N ASP A 120 5.71 -10.18 19.20
CA ASP A 120 5.24 -10.80 20.45
C ASP A 120 3.99 -11.66 20.23
N HIS A 121 3.22 -11.41 19.17
CA HIS A 121 2.06 -12.19 18.76
C HIS A 121 2.34 -13.20 17.65
N ASP A 122 3.60 -13.67 17.57
CA ASP A 122 4.06 -14.62 16.55
C ASP A 122 3.77 -14.09 15.15
N TYR A 123 4.35 -12.92 14.85
CA TYR A 123 4.25 -12.22 13.56
C TYR A 123 2.82 -12.02 13.04
N ARG A 124 1.88 -11.73 13.95
CA ARG A 124 0.49 -11.41 13.62
C ARG A 124 0.10 -10.06 14.23
N LEU A 125 -0.85 -9.40 13.58
CA LEU A 125 -1.55 -8.26 14.15
C LEU A 125 -2.85 -8.76 14.76
N LEU A 126 -2.92 -8.78 16.09
CA LEU A 126 -4.17 -9.04 16.80
C LEU A 126 -4.98 -7.75 16.93
N ASP A 127 -6.30 -7.87 16.98
CA ASP A 127 -7.22 -6.77 17.20
C ASP A 127 -7.54 -6.59 18.70
N TRP A 128 -8.42 -5.63 19.01
CA TRP A 128 -8.82 -5.28 20.38
C TRP A 128 -9.41 -6.43 21.21
N ASP A 129 -9.94 -7.47 20.57
CA ASP A 129 -10.50 -8.66 21.23
C ASP A 129 -9.47 -9.77 21.44
N GLY A 130 -8.24 -9.58 20.97
CA GLY A 130 -7.16 -10.57 21.03
C GLY A 130 -7.22 -11.62 19.92
N GLU A 131 -8.14 -11.51 18.96
CA GLU A 131 -8.17 -12.35 17.77
C GLU A 131 -7.34 -11.70 16.65
N PRO A 132 -6.78 -12.48 15.70
CA PRO A 132 -6.07 -11.92 14.55
C PRO A 132 -6.98 -11.02 13.70
N THR A 133 -6.43 -9.91 13.19
CA THR A 133 -7.12 -9.14 12.13
C THR A 133 -7.19 -9.98 10.86
N THR A 134 -8.17 -9.70 9.98
CA THR A 134 -8.47 -10.53 8.80
C THR A 134 -7.26 -10.79 7.89
N TRP A 135 -6.33 -9.83 7.78
CA TRP A 135 -5.20 -9.90 6.85
C TRP A 135 -3.83 -9.77 7.53
N GLY A 136 -3.78 -9.56 8.84
CA GLY A 136 -2.56 -9.28 9.60
C GLY A 136 -1.74 -10.52 9.96
N HIS A 137 -1.43 -11.37 8.97
CA HIS A 137 -0.80 -12.67 9.18
C HIS A 137 0.54 -12.79 8.43
N TRP A 138 1.66 -12.90 9.16
CA TRP A 138 2.99 -13.00 8.56
C TRP A 138 3.86 -14.12 9.13
N ASN A 139 3.32 -15.02 9.95
CA ASN A 139 4.13 -16.06 10.57
C ASN A 139 4.46 -17.22 9.62
N PRO A 140 5.54 -17.97 9.91
CA PRO A 140 5.96 -19.07 9.05
C PRO A 140 4.93 -20.19 8.94
N GLN A 141 4.11 -20.42 9.97
CA GLN A 141 3.14 -21.52 9.96
C GLN A 141 2.04 -21.26 8.93
N GLU A 142 1.48 -20.05 8.91
CA GLU A 142 0.48 -19.65 7.93
C GLU A 142 1.14 -19.49 6.54
N LEU A 143 2.24 -18.73 6.41
CA LEU A 143 2.80 -18.45 5.08
C LEU A 143 3.45 -19.68 4.39
N ASN A 144 4.03 -20.62 5.13
CA ASN A 144 4.78 -21.74 4.52
C ASN A 144 4.11 -23.10 4.65
N HIS A 145 3.20 -23.26 5.62
CA HIS A 145 2.65 -24.57 5.97
C HIS A 145 1.13 -24.63 5.89
N ASP A 146 0.47 -23.52 5.54
CA ASP A 146 -0.95 -23.48 5.22
C ASP A 146 -1.16 -23.28 3.71
N PRO A 147 -1.76 -24.27 3.00
CA PRO A 147 -2.11 -24.13 1.60
C PRO A 147 -3.06 -22.97 1.29
N GLU A 148 -3.87 -22.51 2.25
CA GLU A 148 -4.80 -21.39 2.05
C GLU A 148 -4.06 -20.08 1.79
N HIS A 149 -2.84 -19.93 2.31
CA HIS A 149 -2.00 -18.74 2.19
C HIS A 149 -0.91 -18.87 1.13
N TYR A 150 -1.00 -19.89 0.27
CA TYR A 150 0.04 -20.17 -0.72
C TYR A 150 0.22 -19.02 -1.72
N LEU A 151 -0.83 -18.31 -2.12
CA LEU A 151 -0.71 -17.21 -3.09
C LEU A 151 -0.04 -15.99 -2.47
N GLU A 152 -0.29 -15.76 -1.18
CA GLU A 152 0.09 -14.59 -0.40
C GLU A 152 1.49 -14.73 0.19
N ASN A 153 2.06 -15.93 0.28
CA ASN A 153 3.29 -16.15 1.04
C ASN A 153 4.50 -15.33 0.57
N GLY A 154 4.60 -15.06 -0.72
CA GLY A 154 5.64 -14.21 -1.32
C GLY A 154 5.51 -12.77 -0.84
N LEU A 155 4.29 -12.24 -0.93
CA LEU A 155 3.93 -10.89 -0.48
C LEU A 155 4.07 -10.76 1.04
N GLY A 156 3.49 -11.67 1.82
CA GLY A 156 3.59 -11.65 3.29
C GLY A 156 5.04 -11.71 3.79
N SER A 157 5.87 -12.55 3.15
CA SER A 157 7.30 -12.61 3.47
C SER A 157 8.01 -11.30 3.14
N LEU A 158 7.68 -10.68 2.00
CA LEU A 158 8.22 -9.39 1.59
C LEU A 158 7.86 -8.27 2.58
N GLN A 159 6.60 -8.21 2.99
CA GLN A 159 6.09 -7.24 3.96
C GLN A 159 6.87 -7.35 5.28
N LEU A 160 6.89 -8.54 5.91
CA LEU A 160 7.54 -8.72 7.21
C LEU A 160 9.05 -8.46 7.16
N LEU A 161 9.75 -8.90 6.11
CA LEU A 161 11.17 -8.60 5.92
C LEU A 161 11.43 -7.10 5.77
N SER A 162 10.55 -6.38 5.08
CA SER A 162 10.61 -4.92 4.96
C SER A 162 10.37 -4.21 6.29
N PHE A 163 9.38 -4.67 7.07
CA PHE A 163 9.04 -4.11 8.38
C PHE A 163 10.20 -4.24 9.37
N LEU A 164 10.81 -5.43 9.44
CA LEU A 164 11.95 -5.71 10.31
C LEU A 164 13.17 -4.88 9.92
N LYS A 165 13.47 -4.75 8.62
CA LYS A 165 14.59 -3.91 8.17
C LYS A 165 14.38 -2.44 8.44
N THR A 166 13.18 -1.95 8.20
CA THR A 166 12.79 -0.57 8.50
C THR A 166 12.90 -0.32 10.00
N SER A 167 12.39 -1.24 10.83
CA SER A 167 12.50 -1.16 12.29
C SER A 167 13.94 -1.13 12.76
N TYR A 168 14.80 -1.99 12.23
CA TYR A 168 16.22 -1.98 12.54
C TYR A 168 16.89 -0.65 12.19
N ALA A 169 16.62 -0.12 10.99
CA ALA A 169 17.20 1.14 10.53
C ALA A 169 16.80 2.33 11.42
N ILE A 170 15.53 2.40 11.83
CA ILE A 170 15.01 3.50 12.66
C ILE A 170 15.53 3.42 14.10
N THR A 171 15.51 2.22 14.67
CA THR A 171 15.69 2.02 16.11
C THR A 171 17.12 1.65 16.51
N GLY A 172 17.88 1.04 15.60
CA GLY A 172 19.19 0.45 15.86
C GLY A 172 19.17 -0.82 16.72
N ASP A 173 17.98 -1.37 17.03
CA ASP A 173 17.86 -2.51 17.94
C ASP A 173 18.18 -3.84 17.22
N PRO A 174 19.23 -4.57 17.64
CA PRO A 174 19.69 -5.77 16.94
C PRO A 174 18.64 -6.88 16.85
N LYS A 175 17.64 -6.92 17.75
CA LYS A 175 16.60 -7.96 17.73
C LYS A 175 15.86 -8.02 16.39
N TYR A 176 15.57 -6.88 15.76
CA TYR A 176 14.87 -6.85 14.48
C TYR A 176 15.71 -7.48 13.35
N GLN A 177 17.03 -7.27 13.39
CA GLN A 177 17.97 -7.89 12.46
C GLN A 177 18.14 -9.40 12.73
N GLU A 178 18.01 -9.83 13.98
CA GLU A 178 18.01 -11.25 14.37
C GLU A 178 16.75 -11.96 13.85
N HIS A 179 15.55 -11.39 14.08
CA HIS A 179 14.30 -11.90 13.51
C HIS A 179 14.34 -11.95 11.98
N TYR A 180 14.85 -10.90 11.33
CA TYR A 180 15.02 -10.87 9.87
C TYR A 180 15.88 -12.04 9.37
N ARG A 181 17.02 -12.30 10.03
CA ARG A 181 17.89 -13.43 9.67
C ARG A 181 17.26 -14.78 9.96
N LYS A 182 16.58 -14.93 11.11
CA LYS A 182 15.85 -16.14 11.48
C LYS A 182 14.83 -16.51 10.40
N LEU A 183 14.01 -15.56 9.96
CA LEU A 183 12.98 -15.80 8.93
C LEU A 183 13.58 -16.20 7.58
N ILE A 184 14.74 -15.63 7.22
CA ILE A 184 15.45 -16.02 5.99
C ILE A 184 16.04 -17.43 6.11
N VAL A 185 16.81 -17.70 7.18
CA VAL A 185 17.61 -18.92 7.32
C VAL A 185 16.75 -20.12 7.70
N ASP A 186 15.86 -19.95 8.67
CA ASP A 186 15.12 -21.07 9.27
C ASP A 186 13.77 -21.29 8.57
N HIS A 187 13.21 -20.25 7.96
CA HIS A 187 11.87 -20.28 7.37
C HIS A 187 11.84 -19.96 5.86
N GLY A 188 13.00 -19.77 5.20
CA GLY A 188 13.06 -19.63 3.75
C GLY A 188 12.36 -18.40 3.19
N TYR A 189 12.22 -17.31 3.96
CA TYR A 189 11.48 -16.13 3.49
C TYR A 189 12.13 -15.52 2.24
N LEU A 190 13.45 -15.61 2.10
CA LEU A 190 14.13 -15.16 0.89
C LEU A 190 13.74 -15.99 -0.35
N ASP A 191 13.46 -17.28 -0.19
CA ASP A 191 12.98 -18.15 -1.26
C ASP A 191 11.54 -17.79 -1.66
N ASN A 192 10.69 -17.44 -0.69
CA ASN A 192 9.34 -16.92 -0.95
C ASN A 192 9.39 -15.65 -1.80
N LEU A 193 10.30 -14.72 -1.51
CA LEU A 193 10.49 -13.49 -2.29
C LEU A 193 10.84 -13.78 -3.75
N LEU A 194 11.61 -14.84 -4.04
CA LEU A 194 11.95 -15.19 -5.43
C LEU A 194 10.73 -15.59 -6.28
N LEU A 195 9.62 -15.98 -5.65
CA LEU A 195 8.37 -16.34 -6.30
C LEU A 195 7.35 -15.19 -6.32
N GLU A 196 7.63 -14.10 -5.61
CA GLU A 196 6.80 -12.89 -5.62
C GLU A 196 6.94 -12.16 -6.97
N LYS A 197 5.89 -11.85 -7.71
CA LYS A 197 4.46 -12.13 -7.53
C LYS A 197 3.98 -13.45 -8.14
N LYS A 198 3.15 -14.22 -7.43
CA LYS A 198 2.46 -15.39 -8.02
C LYS A 198 1.29 -14.93 -8.89
N VAL A 199 1.12 -15.54 -10.06
CA VAL A 199 0.10 -15.16 -11.05
C VAL A 199 -0.75 -16.37 -11.37
N PHE A 200 -2.03 -16.27 -11.05
CA PHE A 200 -3.07 -17.23 -11.44
C PHE A 200 -4.20 -16.44 -12.12
N PRO A 201 -4.66 -16.83 -13.31
CA PRO A 201 -5.57 -16.01 -14.12
C PRO A 201 -6.84 -15.54 -13.41
N ASP A 202 -7.37 -16.35 -12.52
CA ASP A 202 -8.62 -16.17 -11.78
C ASP A 202 -8.43 -15.68 -10.33
N GLU A 203 -7.18 -15.55 -9.87
CA GLU A 203 -6.85 -15.08 -8.51
C GLU A 203 -5.98 -13.82 -8.52
N GLN A 204 -5.73 -13.24 -9.69
CA GLN A 204 -4.89 -12.04 -9.80
C GLN A 204 -5.50 -10.88 -9.01
N ASN A 205 -4.81 -10.51 -7.94
CA ASN A 205 -5.11 -9.33 -7.15
C ASN A 205 -4.16 -8.19 -7.52
N HIS A 206 -4.71 -7.08 -8.04
CA HIS A 206 -3.93 -5.90 -8.41
C HIS A 206 -3.53 -5.06 -7.18
N SER A 207 -4.25 -5.18 -6.07
CA SER A 207 -3.88 -4.47 -4.84
C SER A 207 -2.51 -4.90 -4.32
N ASP A 208 -2.21 -6.19 -4.41
CA ASP A 208 -0.91 -6.76 -4.05
C ASP A 208 0.27 -6.11 -4.78
N ASP A 209 0.07 -5.55 -5.97
CA ASP A 209 1.13 -4.85 -6.71
C ASP A 209 1.52 -3.57 -5.94
N GLN A 210 0.53 -2.82 -5.45
CA GLN A 210 0.77 -1.65 -4.61
C GLN A 210 1.39 -2.04 -3.26
N LEU A 211 0.80 -3.00 -2.54
CA LEU A 211 1.29 -3.51 -1.25
C LEU A 211 2.74 -3.99 -1.38
N GLY A 212 3.01 -4.81 -2.39
CA GLY A 212 4.34 -5.32 -2.68
C GLY A 212 5.34 -4.19 -2.92
N TYR A 213 5.00 -3.15 -3.67
CA TYR A 213 5.95 -2.08 -3.97
C TYR A 213 6.18 -1.08 -2.85
N VAL A 214 5.18 -0.84 -1.99
CA VAL A 214 5.40 -0.05 -0.78
C VAL A 214 6.28 -0.82 0.23
N ALA A 215 6.28 -2.16 0.22
CA ALA A 215 7.20 -3.00 0.98
C ALA A 215 8.58 -3.16 0.30
N TRP A 216 8.64 -3.33 -1.03
CA TRP A 216 9.89 -3.44 -1.79
C TRP A 216 10.77 -2.23 -1.57
N TYR A 217 10.20 -1.02 -1.67
CA TYR A 217 11.01 0.18 -1.71
C TYR A 217 11.91 0.35 -0.47
N PRO A 218 11.41 0.36 0.79
CA PRO A 218 12.26 0.41 1.98
C PRO A 218 13.27 -0.74 2.04
N LEU A 219 12.85 -1.99 1.78
CA LEU A 219 13.73 -3.16 1.82
C LEU A 219 14.92 -3.02 0.85
N LEU A 220 14.65 -2.57 -0.38
CA LEU A 220 15.68 -2.36 -1.41
C LEU A 220 16.66 -1.23 -1.06
N GLN A 221 16.22 -0.21 -0.32
CA GLN A 221 17.10 0.88 0.13
C GLN A 221 17.96 0.48 1.34
N LEU A 222 17.47 -0.45 2.17
CA LEU A 222 18.08 -0.81 3.45
C LEU A 222 18.92 -2.08 3.44
N GLU A 223 18.72 -3.00 2.49
CA GLU A 223 19.51 -4.24 2.41
C GLU A 223 20.77 -4.09 1.55
N TRP A 224 21.92 -4.37 2.16
CA TRP A 224 23.25 -4.18 1.60
C TRP A 224 24.14 -5.44 1.66
N ASP A 225 23.67 -6.53 2.28
CA ASP A 225 24.31 -7.83 2.16
C ASP A 225 24.33 -8.26 0.68
N PRO A 226 25.50 -8.60 0.10
CA PRO A 226 25.62 -8.83 -1.33
C PRO A 226 24.87 -10.08 -1.81
N GLU A 227 24.74 -11.11 -0.97
CA GLU A 227 24.04 -12.35 -1.33
C GLU A 227 22.52 -12.12 -1.31
N ILE A 228 22.01 -11.53 -0.23
CA ILE A 228 20.59 -11.19 -0.11
C ILE A 228 20.19 -10.20 -1.20
N ARG A 229 20.97 -9.13 -1.41
CA ARG A 229 20.69 -8.12 -2.43
C ARG A 229 20.68 -8.69 -3.85
N THR A 230 21.46 -9.74 -4.12
CA THR A 230 21.41 -10.47 -5.39
C THR A 230 20.07 -11.20 -5.57
N ALA A 231 19.57 -11.84 -4.52
CA ALA A 231 18.24 -12.47 -4.54
C ALA A 231 17.11 -11.44 -4.67
N LEU A 232 17.16 -10.34 -3.90
CA LEU A 232 16.18 -9.24 -3.98
C LEU A 232 16.12 -8.64 -5.39
N ARG A 233 17.28 -8.45 -6.05
CA ARG A 233 17.32 -7.98 -7.45
C ARG A 233 16.61 -8.95 -8.38
N LYS A 234 16.81 -10.27 -8.24
CA LYS A 234 16.11 -11.27 -9.07
C LYS A 234 14.61 -11.25 -8.82
N ALA A 235 14.20 -11.21 -7.56
CA ALA A 235 12.80 -11.17 -7.14
C ALA A 235 12.07 -9.92 -7.68
N VAL A 236 12.59 -8.71 -7.42
CA VAL A 236 11.94 -7.49 -7.89
C VAL A 236 11.90 -7.39 -9.42
N ARG A 237 12.91 -7.92 -10.13
CA ARG A 237 12.89 -7.99 -11.61
C ARG A 237 11.78 -8.90 -12.12
N ARG A 238 11.51 -10.00 -11.42
CA ARG A 238 10.42 -10.93 -11.73
C ARG A 238 9.07 -10.27 -11.46
N HIS A 239 8.87 -9.68 -10.28
CA HIS A 239 7.66 -8.93 -9.95
C HIS A 239 7.41 -7.82 -10.98
N TYR A 240 8.40 -6.96 -11.25
CA TYR A 240 8.29 -5.91 -12.27
C TYR A 240 7.91 -6.46 -13.64
N LYS A 241 8.50 -7.59 -14.07
CA LYS A 241 8.22 -8.16 -15.39
C LYS A 241 6.74 -8.54 -15.57
N ILE A 242 6.11 -9.01 -14.50
CA ILE A 242 4.69 -9.38 -14.48
C ILE A 242 3.81 -8.14 -14.66
N ILE A 243 4.11 -7.07 -13.92
CA ILE A 243 3.28 -5.85 -13.92
C ILE A 243 3.71 -4.82 -14.96
N GLN A 244 4.81 -5.07 -15.68
CA GLN A 244 5.35 -4.18 -16.72
C GLN A 244 4.27 -3.70 -17.72
N PRO A 245 3.33 -4.54 -18.18
CA PRO A 245 2.28 -4.08 -19.10
C PRO A 245 1.38 -2.96 -18.54
N ALA A 246 1.23 -2.86 -17.21
CA ALA A 246 0.43 -1.81 -16.55
C ALA A 246 1.13 -0.43 -16.54
N ARG A 247 2.42 -0.37 -16.90
CA ARG A 247 3.22 0.86 -17.02
C ARG A 247 3.28 1.73 -15.76
N GLY A 248 3.01 1.16 -14.59
CA GLY A 248 2.92 1.91 -13.33
C GLY A 248 4.22 2.63 -12.98
N SER A 249 4.19 3.96 -12.96
CA SER A 249 5.39 4.77 -12.76
C SER A 249 6.04 4.58 -11.40
N PHE A 250 5.24 4.48 -10.33
CA PHE A 250 5.73 4.18 -8.98
C PHE A 250 6.51 2.84 -8.96
N PHE A 251 5.93 1.80 -9.55
CA PHE A 251 6.55 0.47 -9.61
C PHE A 251 7.84 0.48 -10.42
N CYS A 252 7.84 1.14 -11.59
CA CYS A 252 9.02 1.29 -12.43
C CYS A 252 10.15 2.00 -11.69
N PHE A 253 9.87 3.15 -11.05
CA PHE A 253 10.89 3.94 -10.36
C PHE A 253 11.43 3.23 -9.11
N ALA A 254 10.60 2.53 -8.35
CA ALA A 254 11.05 1.73 -7.22
C ALA A 254 12.03 0.62 -7.67
N SER A 255 11.70 -0.10 -8.75
CA SER A 255 12.61 -1.10 -9.35
C SER A 255 13.87 -0.49 -9.94
N ALA A 256 13.78 0.72 -10.51
CA ALA A 256 14.92 1.44 -11.07
C ALA A 256 16.01 1.77 -10.04
N THR A 257 15.68 1.84 -8.75
CA THR A 257 16.68 2.11 -7.69
C THR A 257 17.72 1.01 -7.55
N ILE A 258 17.45 -0.18 -8.11
CA ILE A 258 18.35 -1.35 -8.06
C ILE A 258 18.89 -1.72 -9.44
N ASP A 259 18.04 -1.70 -10.46
CA ASP A 259 18.39 -2.12 -11.82
C ASP A 259 17.76 -1.17 -12.86
N PRO A 260 18.27 0.08 -12.98
CA PRO A 260 17.69 1.08 -13.87
C PRO A 260 17.79 0.70 -15.35
N GLY A 261 18.72 -0.18 -15.72
CA GLY A 261 18.86 -0.69 -17.09
C GLY A 261 17.85 -1.77 -17.47
N TYR A 262 17.08 -2.29 -16.50
CA TYR A 262 16.07 -3.33 -16.74
C TYR A 262 14.66 -2.78 -16.94
N VAL A 263 14.39 -1.56 -16.46
CA VAL A 263 13.06 -0.96 -16.47
C VAL A 263 12.91 0.08 -17.58
N ASP A 264 11.67 0.35 -18.00
CA ASP A 264 11.37 1.40 -18.98
C ASP A 264 11.01 2.73 -18.29
N LEU A 265 12.05 3.55 -18.06
CA LEU A 265 11.89 4.88 -17.45
C LEU A 265 11.12 5.85 -18.36
N ALA A 266 11.21 5.68 -19.69
CA ALA A 266 10.54 6.57 -20.64
C ALA A 266 9.02 6.31 -20.64
N ASP A 267 8.62 5.05 -20.61
CA ASP A 267 7.22 4.65 -20.54
C ASP A 267 6.61 4.99 -19.17
N ALA A 268 7.36 4.83 -18.08
CA ALA A 268 6.92 5.31 -16.75
C ALA A 268 6.74 6.83 -16.69
N ALA A 269 7.63 7.61 -17.33
CA ALA A 269 7.47 9.05 -17.43
C ALA A 269 6.29 9.45 -18.33
N LYS A 270 6.00 8.65 -19.38
CA LYS A 270 4.81 8.83 -20.22
C LYS A 270 3.53 8.55 -19.42
N ASN A 271 3.47 7.44 -18.67
CA ASN A 271 2.38 7.08 -17.79
C ASN A 271 2.04 8.25 -16.83
N LEU A 272 3.02 8.85 -16.13
CA LEU A 272 2.78 10.02 -15.27
C LEU A 272 2.20 11.25 -15.98
N ARG A 273 2.53 11.45 -17.26
CA ARG A 273 2.02 12.58 -18.05
C ARG A 273 0.58 12.35 -18.52
N LEU A 274 0.19 11.09 -18.70
CA LEU A 274 -1.15 10.73 -19.16
C LEU A 274 -2.15 10.62 -18.01
N ILE A 275 -1.69 10.31 -16.78
CA ILE A 275 -2.59 10.32 -15.60
C ILE A 275 -3.21 11.72 -15.43
N PRO A 276 -4.56 11.83 -15.45
CA PRO A 276 -5.23 13.11 -15.27
C PRO A 276 -4.89 13.75 -13.92
N THR A 277 -4.52 15.03 -13.94
CA THR A 277 -4.32 15.81 -12.70
C THR A 277 -5.64 16.31 -12.09
N ASP A 278 -6.74 16.27 -12.85
CA ASP A 278 -8.07 16.46 -12.29
C ASP A 278 -8.35 15.31 -11.30
N ARG A 279 -8.82 15.67 -10.10
CA ARG A 279 -9.15 14.71 -9.05
C ARG A 279 -10.61 14.26 -9.10
N ARG A 280 -11.42 14.90 -9.94
CA ARG A 280 -12.77 14.44 -10.22
C ARG A 280 -12.72 13.20 -11.10
N MET A 281 -13.28 12.13 -10.58
CA MET A 281 -13.46 10.87 -11.27
C MET A 281 -14.67 10.97 -12.19
N TRP A 282 -14.40 11.12 -13.48
CA TRP A 282 -15.41 11.15 -14.52
C TRP A 282 -15.82 9.74 -14.91
N ARG A 283 -17.10 9.58 -15.26
CA ARG A 283 -17.60 8.31 -15.81
C ARG A 283 -16.94 8.03 -17.15
N VAL A 284 -16.24 6.91 -17.23
CA VAL A 284 -15.62 6.37 -18.44
C VAL A 284 -16.34 5.09 -18.84
N VAL A 285 -16.71 4.97 -20.10
CA VAL A 285 -17.36 3.77 -20.67
C VAL A 285 -16.62 3.38 -21.95
N ASN A 286 -15.53 2.61 -21.83
CA ASN A 286 -14.80 2.12 -22.99
C ASN A 286 -15.40 0.84 -23.58
N SER A 287 -16.23 0.09 -22.84
CA SER A 287 -16.80 -1.20 -23.26
C SER A 287 -17.60 -1.17 -24.58
N ARG A 288 -17.95 0.03 -25.08
CA ARG A 288 -18.67 0.26 -26.34
C ARG A 288 -17.76 0.55 -27.54
N ARG A 289 -16.46 0.67 -27.31
CA ARG A 289 -15.47 0.94 -28.35
C ARG A 289 -15.34 -0.25 -29.30
N ALA A 290 -15.14 0.04 -30.58
CA ALA A 290 -14.98 -0.99 -31.61
C ALA A 290 -13.52 -1.49 -31.72
N ASP A 291 -12.58 -0.73 -31.17
CA ASP A 291 -11.13 -0.97 -31.25
C ASP A 291 -10.55 -1.71 -30.03
N ILE A 292 -11.40 -2.10 -29.08
CA ILE A 292 -10.97 -2.84 -27.87
C ILE A 292 -11.29 -4.33 -27.98
N HIS A 293 -10.51 -5.13 -27.28
CA HIS A 293 -10.69 -6.57 -27.19
C HIS A 293 -10.72 -7.00 -25.72
N PHE A 294 -11.63 -7.92 -25.41
CA PHE A 294 -11.77 -8.48 -24.08
C PHE A 294 -10.94 -9.76 -23.95
N ASP A 295 -10.30 -9.96 -22.80
CA ASP A 295 -9.72 -11.26 -22.48
C ASP A 295 -10.87 -12.28 -22.40
N PRO A 296 -10.72 -13.49 -22.97
CA PRO A 296 -11.73 -14.54 -22.85
C PRO A 296 -12.02 -14.95 -21.40
N ARG A 297 -11.15 -14.58 -20.44
CA ARG A 297 -11.32 -14.81 -19.00
C ARG A 297 -11.74 -13.51 -18.32
N SER A 298 -12.59 -13.65 -17.32
CA SER A 298 -12.86 -12.58 -16.37
C SER A 298 -11.75 -12.47 -15.32
N ASN A 299 -11.67 -11.32 -14.66
CA ASN A 299 -10.85 -11.19 -13.45
C ASN A 299 -11.42 -12.00 -12.27
N ARG A 300 -10.71 -12.01 -11.14
CA ARG A 300 -11.09 -12.72 -9.89
C ARG A 300 -12.48 -12.40 -9.34
N PHE A 301 -13.09 -11.32 -9.80
CA PHE A 301 -14.43 -10.89 -9.41
C PHE A 301 -15.50 -11.26 -10.44
N GLY A 302 -15.15 -12.05 -11.46
CA GLY A 302 -16.04 -12.42 -12.56
C GLY A 302 -16.31 -11.27 -13.54
N ARG A 303 -15.57 -10.16 -13.46
CA ARG A 303 -15.77 -8.99 -14.34
C ARG A 303 -14.99 -9.14 -15.65
N PRO A 304 -15.60 -8.84 -16.82
CA PRO A 304 -14.88 -8.77 -18.09
C PRO A 304 -13.79 -7.70 -18.06
N VAL A 305 -12.61 -8.06 -18.55
CA VAL A 305 -11.43 -7.18 -18.63
C VAL A 305 -10.89 -7.14 -20.05
N LEU A 306 -10.16 -6.09 -20.37
CA LEU A 306 -9.47 -5.95 -21.65
C LEU A 306 -8.24 -6.86 -21.72
N ASP A 307 -7.91 -7.35 -22.91
CA ASP A 307 -6.68 -8.12 -23.14
C ASP A 307 -5.42 -7.25 -23.27
N SER A 308 -5.62 -5.93 -23.36
CA SER A 308 -4.59 -4.93 -23.59
C SER A 308 -4.94 -3.63 -22.87
N LEU A 309 -3.90 -2.95 -22.39
CA LEU A 309 -4.06 -1.73 -21.60
C LEU A 309 -4.37 -0.52 -22.49
N LEU A 310 -5.43 0.20 -22.14
CA LEU A 310 -5.68 1.54 -22.69
C LEU A 310 -4.69 2.56 -22.11
N PRO A 311 -4.35 3.64 -22.84
CA PRO A 311 -3.64 4.79 -22.29
C PRO A 311 -4.29 5.32 -21.00
N GLU A 312 -3.49 5.86 -20.07
CA GLU A 312 -4.00 6.33 -18.76
C GLU A 312 -5.06 7.44 -18.88
N ASP A 313 -4.94 8.30 -19.90
CA ASP A 313 -5.88 9.38 -20.19
C ASP A 313 -7.19 8.91 -20.84
N GLU A 314 -7.26 7.64 -21.24
CA GLU A 314 -8.47 6.99 -21.76
C GLU A 314 -9.17 6.11 -20.70
N ARG A 315 -8.60 6.01 -19.49
CA ARG A 315 -9.12 5.16 -18.41
C ARG A 315 -9.67 5.98 -17.26
N SER A 316 -10.54 5.34 -16.47
CA SER A 316 -10.83 5.81 -15.13
C SER A 316 -9.66 5.39 -14.25
N TRP A 317 -8.83 6.35 -13.83
CA TRP A 317 -7.66 6.11 -12.99
C TRP A 317 -7.89 6.67 -11.59
N ASP A 318 -7.98 5.80 -10.58
CA ASP A 318 -8.17 6.17 -9.17
C ASP A 318 -6.85 5.94 -8.40
N ARG A 319 -6.39 4.69 -8.28
CA ARG A 319 -5.17 4.33 -7.53
C ARG A 319 -4.29 3.26 -8.23
N TRP A 320 -3.12 3.01 -7.66
CA TRP A 320 -2.19 1.98 -8.16
C TRP A 320 -2.66 0.54 -7.91
N ASN A 321 -3.58 0.34 -6.97
CA ASN A 321 -4.15 -0.97 -6.64
C ASN A 321 -5.36 -1.37 -7.50
N ASP A 322 -5.84 -0.50 -8.40
CA ASP A 322 -6.95 -0.81 -9.30
C ASP A 322 -6.58 -1.85 -10.35
N ASP A 323 -7.58 -2.63 -10.78
CA ASP A 323 -7.46 -3.47 -11.98
C ASP A 323 -7.38 -2.56 -13.23
N PRO A 324 -6.20 -2.45 -13.86
CA PRO A 324 -5.97 -1.47 -14.90
C PRO A 324 -6.63 -1.88 -16.23
N TYR A 325 -7.12 -3.12 -16.33
CA TYR A 325 -7.76 -3.69 -17.52
C TYR A 325 -9.28 -3.57 -17.52
N LEU A 326 -9.88 -3.01 -16.47
CA LEU A 326 -11.31 -2.72 -16.49
C LEU A 326 -11.63 -1.64 -17.55
N PRO A 327 -12.59 -1.88 -18.45
CA PRO A 327 -12.90 -0.93 -19.51
C PRO A 327 -13.67 0.30 -19.01
N ASP A 328 -14.48 0.13 -17.97
CA ASP A 328 -15.45 1.13 -17.50
C ASP A 328 -15.16 1.51 -16.04
N GLY A 329 -15.42 2.77 -15.66
CA GLY A 329 -15.20 3.25 -14.29
C GLY A 329 -15.75 4.67 -14.03
N GLY A 330 -15.57 5.17 -12.80
CA GLY A 330 -15.82 6.57 -12.43
C GLY A 330 -17.28 7.05 -12.43
N GLY A 331 -18.27 6.15 -12.44
CA GLY A 331 -19.68 6.51 -12.32
C GLY A 331 -20.21 6.55 -10.88
N PRO A 332 -21.44 7.06 -10.63
CA PRO A 332 -22.06 7.03 -9.31
C PRO A 332 -22.19 5.59 -8.78
N GLY A 333 -21.74 5.35 -7.55
CA GLY A 333 -21.63 4.01 -6.95
C GLY A 333 -20.49 3.15 -7.52
N GLY A 334 -19.64 3.70 -8.37
CA GLY A 334 -18.44 3.05 -8.88
C GLY A 334 -17.37 3.00 -7.80
N ALA A 335 -17.41 1.94 -6.99
CA ALA A 335 -16.29 1.59 -6.12
C ALA A 335 -15.03 1.45 -6.97
N SER A 336 -13.95 2.08 -6.49
CA SER A 336 -12.60 1.78 -6.91
C SER A 336 -12.40 0.26 -6.90
N PRO A 337 -12.02 -0.40 -8.02
CA PRO A 337 -11.73 -1.82 -8.02
C PRO A 337 -10.54 -2.21 -7.11
N ALA A 338 -9.78 -1.21 -6.63
CA ALA A 338 -8.59 -1.25 -5.79
C ALA A 338 -8.70 -1.83 -4.38
N GLY A 339 -9.88 -1.97 -3.81
CA GLY A 339 -10.02 -2.35 -2.41
C GLY A 339 -11.33 -3.05 -2.19
N THR A 340 -11.27 -4.38 -2.09
CA THR A 340 -12.40 -5.27 -1.78
C THR A 340 -13.59 -5.09 -2.73
N THR A 341 -13.87 -6.09 -3.58
CA THR A 341 -15.27 -6.38 -3.90
C THR A 341 -15.94 -7.03 -2.70
N ASP A 342 -15.78 -6.43 -1.52
CA ASP A 342 -16.78 -6.66 -0.52
C ASP A 342 -17.93 -5.73 -0.92
N PRO A 343 -19.02 -6.24 -1.54
CA PRO A 343 -20.24 -5.44 -1.72
C PRO A 343 -20.81 -4.95 -0.37
N ASP A 344 -20.18 -5.34 0.76
CA ASP A 344 -20.50 -4.94 2.12
C ASP A 344 -19.63 -3.82 2.70
N ILE A 345 -18.65 -3.31 1.95
CA ILE A 345 -17.86 -2.13 2.33
C ILE A 345 -18.30 -0.97 1.44
N GLU A 346 -19.13 -0.08 2.00
CA GLU A 346 -19.36 1.22 1.36
C GLU A 346 -18.01 1.92 1.16
N PRO A 347 -17.78 2.55 -0.01
CA PRO A 347 -16.57 3.31 -0.26
C PRO A 347 -16.40 4.37 0.86
N PRO A 348 -15.17 4.75 1.21
CA PRO A 348 -14.93 5.84 2.15
C PRO A 348 -15.74 7.07 1.72
N ALA A 349 -16.16 7.90 2.68
CA ALA A 349 -16.95 9.10 2.41
C ALA A 349 -16.27 9.95 1.32
N ARG A 350 -16.80 9.84 0.11
CA ARG A 350 -16.34 10.57 -1.08
C ARG A 350 -17.21 11.81 -1.21
N ILE A 351 -16.61 12.92 -1.63
CA ILE A 351 -17.39 14.10 -2.02
C ILE A 351 -18.11 13.71 -3.31
N GLU A 352 -19.39 13.34 -3.20
CA GLU A 352 -20.22 13.05 -4.37
C GLU A 352 -20.76 14.35 -4.96
N TYR A 353 -20.55 14.53 -6.26
CA TYR A 353 -21.10 15.64 -7.02
C TYR A 353 -22.51 15.32 -7.53
N PRO A 354 -23.33 16.35 -7.84
CA PRO A 354 -24.68 16.16 -8.39
C PRO A 354 -24.74 15.36 -9.70
N ASP A 355 -23.61 15.22 -10.41
CA ASP A 355 -23.48 14.42 -11.64
C ASP A 355 -22.98 12.98 -11.40
N GLY A 356 -22.77 12.60 -10.13
CA GLY A 356 -22.30 11.26 -9.73
C GLY A 356 -20.78 11.07 -9.79
N ALA A 357 -20.00 12.13 -10.05
CA ALA A 357 -18.55 12.10 -9.91
C ALA A 357 -18.14 12.14 -8.42
N HIS A 358 -16.91 11.73 -8.11
CA HIS A 358 -16.29 11.91 -6.80
C HIS A 358 -14.85 12.42 -6.91
N GLU A 359 -14.32 13.01 -5.84
CA GLU A 359 -12.90 13.38 -5.76
C GLU A 359 -12.04 12.26 -5.19
N GLU A 360 -10.88 12.03 -5.82
CA GLU A 360 -9.82 11.16 -5.29
C GLU A 360 -8.66 11.94 -4.68
N ASP A 361 -7.90 11.27 -3.81
CA ASP A 361 -6.67 11.84 -3.29
C ASP A 361 -5.57 11.92 -4.38
N GLY A 362 -4.72 12.94 -4.29
CA GLY A 362 -3.60 13.11 -5.21
C GLY A 362 -2.41 12.19 -4.91
N GLY A 363 -2.50 11.35 -3.87
CA GLY A 363 -1.40 10.61 -3.29
C GLY A 363 -0.75 9.65 -4.27
N SER A 364 -1.56 8.88 -5.01
CA SER A 364 -1.07 7.92 -6.01
C SER A 364 -0.17 8.59 -7.06
N TRP A 365 -0.57 9.74 -7.60
CA TRP A 365 0.24 10.45 -8.59
C TRP A 365 1.49 11.08 -7.94
N LEU A 366 1.31 11.69 -6.77
CA LEU A 366 2.39 12.35 -6.03
C LEU A 366 3.49 11.37 -5.62
N LEU A 367 3.15 10.12 -5.28
CA LEU A 367 4.10 9.09 -4.90
C LEU A 367 5.06 8.76 -6.05
N GLY A 368 4.53 8.44 -7.23
CA GLY A 368 5.35 8.18 -8.43
C GLY A 368 6.16 9.41 -8.85
N TYR A 369 5.52 10.59 -8.88
CA TYR A 369 6.20 11.83 -9.26
C TYR A 369 7.36 12.19 -8.34
N TRP A 370 7.13 12.22 -7.01
CA TRP A 370 8.18 12.62 -6.07
C TRP A 370 9.29 11.58 -5.95
N MET A 371 8.99 10.29 -6.10
CA MET A 371 10.01 9.24 -6.16
C MET A 371 10.92 9.44 -7.38
N GLY A 372 10.33 9.62 -8.57
CA GLY A 372 11.10 9.85 -9.78
C GLY A 372 11.93 11.14 -9.72
N ARG A 373 11.41 12.20 -9.10
CA ARG A 373 12.13 13.46 -8.85
C ARG A 373 13.28 13.29 -7.87
N TYR A 374 13.09 12.51 -6.80
CA TYR A 374 14.09 12.29 -5.76
C TYR A 374 15.29 11.50 -6.27
N HIS A 375 15.04 10.40 -7.00
CA HIS A 375 16.09 9.55 -7.58
C HIS A 375 16.67 10.08 -8.90
N GLY A 376 16.15 11.20 -9.41
CA GLY A 376 16.64 11.83 -10.65
C GLY A 376 16.22 11.12 -11.94
N PHE A 377 15.23 10.24 -11.90
CA PHE A 377 14.68 9.57 -13.09
C PHE A 377 13.85 10.52 -13.96
N ILE A 378 13.23 11.53 -13.36
CA ILE A 378 12.49 12.58 -14.06
C ILE A 378 12.85 13.97 -13.53
N THR A 379 12.67 14.98 -14.37
CA THR A 379 12.78 16.38 -13.99
C THR A 379 11.41 16.99 -13.72
N LYS A 380 11.36 18.19 -13.12
CA LYS A 380 10.12 18.97 -13.08
C LYS A 380 9.57 19.18 -14.50
N PRO A 381 8.24 19.25 -14.70
CA PRO A 381 7.67 19.69 -15.96
C PRO A 381 8.27 21.04 -16.36
N LYS A 382 8.65 21.18 -17.63
CA LYS A 382 8.95 22.50 -18.19
C LYS A 382 7.59 23.17 -18.39
N GLY A 383 7.33 24.28 -17.68
CA GLY A 383 6.13 25.06 -17.94
C GLY A 383 6.12 25.48 -19.41
N THR A 384 4.95 25.47 -20.03
CA THR A 384 4.73 26.30 -21.23
C THR A 384 4.81 27.74 -20.76
N GLU A 385 5.87 28.45 -21.17
CA GLU A 385 5.95 29.91 -21.04
C GLU A 385 4.80 30.61 -21.77
#